data_AF-A0A2V9ZX21-F1
#
_entry.id   AF-A0A2V9ZX21-F1
#
_cell.length_a   1.000
_cell.length_b   1.000
_cell.length_c   1.000
_cell.angle_alpha   90.00
_cell.angle_beta   90.00
_cell.angle_gamma   90.00
#
_symmetry.space_group_name_H-M   'P 1'
#
loop_
_entity.id
_entity.type
_entity.pdbx_description
1 polymer ?
#
loop_
_entity_poly.entity_id
_entity_poly.type
_entity_poly.pdbx_seq_one_letter_code
_entity_poly.pdbx_strand_id
1 'polypeptide(L)'
;DEQGKFAFGSLTDNVYHLIIRDERYYPVDERVMLDLSVSSIRMVQINLTPRAGATSKDVLPAQKGSNPFIVDTADYRRNFPKSAVKEFEKGVQSDREGKPADAIRHYEKALAVAPSFYPAHNNLGSDYLSKSDFESAQAQFEQAIKLNQSDAQAHLNLANVLLQTKRYDDAVHNVEEGLRRQPNSAFGKFLLGSIYERLGKWAEAEKTLREALEIDSSMSKVHLELVNLYLAEQKTNEAKAELIAFLKQFPADPLSPRAREVLNRLQNAK
;
A
#
# COMPACT_ATOMS: atom_id res chain seq x y z
N ASP A 1 16.90 -22.69 -2.15
CA ASP A 1 18.15 -23.28 -2.69
C ASP A 1 17.76 -24.29 -3.76
N GLU A 2 18.68 -25.16 -4.18
CA GLU A 2 18.49 -26.15 -5.23
C GLU A 2 17.52 -27.28 -4.83
N GLN A 3 17.18 -27.39 -3.55
CA GLN A 3 16.28 -28.41 -2.99
C GLN A 3 14.88 -27.83 -2.69
N GLY A 4 14.58 -26.61 -3.16
CA GLY A 4 13.32 -25.93 -2.86
C GLY A 4 13.23 -25.43 -1.41
N LYS A 5 14.34 -25.39 -0.68
CA LYS A 5 14.37 -24.90 0.69
C LYS A 5 14.58 -23.38 0.70
N PHE A 6 13.63 -22.67 1.28
CA PHE A 6 13.68 -21.24 1.51
C PHE A 6 13.87 -20.99 3.00
N ALA A 7 14.85 -20.17 3.36
CA ALA A 7 15.13 -19.82 4.74
C ALA A 7 15.22 -18.31 4.88
N PHE A 8 14.45 -17.77 5.83
CA PHE A 8 14.45 -16.38 6.22
C PHE A 8 15.13 -16.28 7.58
N GLY A 9 16.36 -15.78 7.60
CA GLY A 9 17.16 -15.64 8.82
C GLY A 9 17.11 -14.23 9.40
N SER A 10 17.72 -14.05 10.57
CA SER A 10 17.83 -12.77 11.28
C SER A 10 16.48 -12.13 11.62
N LEU A 11 15.47 -12.96 11.86
CA LEU A 11 14.12 -12.53 12.18
C LEU A 11 13.98 -12.17 13.67
N THR A 12 12.99 -11.34 13.97
CA THR A 12 12.59 -10.92 15.32
C THR A 12 11.31 -11.63 15.73
N ASP A 13 10.97 -11.58 17.03
CA ASP A 13 9.70 -12.11 17.53
C ASP A 13 8.51 -11.42 16.84
N ASN A 14 7.77 -12.17 16.00
CA ASN A 14 6.67 -11.64 15.18
C ASN A 14 5.87 -12.76 14.48
N VAL A 15 4.71 -12.41 13.91
CA VAL A 15 4.00 -13.23 12.93
C VAL A 15 4.39 -12.77 11.52
N TYR A 16 4.97 -13.68 10.75
CA TYR A 16 5.40 -13.44 9.38
C TYR A 16 4.37 -14.00 8.38
N HIS A 17 4.08 -13.23 7.33
CA HIS A 17 3.30 -13.68 6.18
C HIS A 17 4.25 -13.98 5.02
N LEU A 18 4.32 -15.24 4.60
CA LEU A 18 5.29 -15.75 3.65
C LEU A 18 4.59 -16.08 2.34
N ILE A 19 4.88 -15.30 1.31
CA ILE A 19 4.37 -15.49 -0.05
C ILE A 19 5.57 -15.84 -0.95
N ILE A 20 5.57 -17.04 -1.50
CA ILE A 20 6.61 -17.48 -2.46
C ILE A 20 5.93 -17.87 -3.76
N ARG A 21 6.29 -17.17 -4.84
CA ARG A 21 5.80 -17.43 -6.19
C ARG A 21 7.00 -17.72 -7.09
N ASP A 22 7.12 -18.97 -7.51
CA ASP A 22 8.15 -19.44 -8.43
C ASP A 22 7.51 -20.47 -9.36
N GLU A 23 7.74 -20.35 -10.67
CA GLU A 23 7.08 -21.18 -11.68
C GLU A 23 7.42 -22.68 -11.54
N ARG A 24 8.56 -23.01 -10.90
CA ARG A 24 9.02 -24.39 -10.70
C ARG A 24 8.33 -25.07 -9.52
N TYR A 25 7.72 -24.31 -8.63
CA TYR A 25 7.14 -24.81 -7.37
C TYR A 25 5.65 -24.48 -7.25
N TYR A 26 4.92 -25.23 -6.42
CA TYR A 26 3.60 -24.80 -5.98
C TYR A 26 3.73 -23.55 -5.09
N PRO A 27 2.87 -22.53 -5.26
CA PRO A 27 2.99 -21.29 -4.51
C PRO A 27 2.76 -21.55 -3.03
N VAL A 28 3.50 -20.81 -2.20
CA VAL A 28 3.27 -20.77 -0.75
C VAL A 28 2.65 -19.43 -0.39
N ASP A 29 1.65 -19.50 0.48
CA ASP A 29 0.95 -18.36 1.08
C ASP A 29 0.56 -18.80 2.50
N GLU A 30 1.44 -18.56 3.46
CA GLU A 30 1.25 -19.04 4.84
C GLU A 30 1.70 -18.03 5.90
N ARG A 31 1.14 -18.16 7.11
CA ARG A 31 1.53 -17.38 8.28
C ARG A 31 2.35 -18.22 9.24
N VAL A 32 3.55 -17.74 9.58
CA VAL A 32 4.45 -18.42 10.51
C VAL A 32 4.70 -17.50 11.71
N MET A 33 4.39 -18.00 12.90
CA MET A 33 4.72 -17.33 14.16
C MET A 33 6.15 -17.69 14.56
N LEU A 34 6.99 -16.68 14.75
CA LEU A 34 8.32 -16.85 15.32
C LEU A 34 8.31 -16.30 16.75
N ASP A 35 8.20 -17.19 17.73
CA ASP A 35 8.23 -16.85 19.15
C ASP A 35 9.62 -17.11 19.73
N LEU A 36 10.37 -16.03 19.99
CA LEU A 36 11.73 -16.12 20.52
C LEU A 36 11.79 -16.43 22.02
N SER A 37 10.65 -16.47 22.71
CA SER A 37 10.56 -16.98 24.08
C SER A 37 10.57 -18.51 24.13
N VAL A 38 10.12 -19.16 23.05
CA VAL A 38 10.05 -20.63 22.92
C VAL A 38 11.26 -21.19 22.18
N SER A 39 11.81 -20.46 21.20
CA SER A 39 12.94 -20.90 20.38
C SER A 39 13.99 -19.81 20.19
N SER A 40 15.27 -20.15 20.39
CA SER A 40 16.38 -19.21 20.10
C SER A 40 16.70 -19.09 18.60
N ILE A 41 16.07 -19.90 17.76
CA ILE A 41 16.29 -19.92 16.31
C ILE A 41 15.61 -18.70 15.69
N ARG A 42 16.40 -17.71 15.26
CA ARG A 42 15.91 -16.51 14.54
C ARG A 42 15.71 -16.76 13.05
N MET A 43 15.00 -17.84 12.71
CA MET A 43 14.84 -18.27 11.33
C MET A 43 13.51 -18.97 11.11
N VAL A 44 12.87 -18.67 9.97
CA VAL A 44 11.79 -19.49 9.42
C VAL A 44 12.32 -20.20 8.19
N GLN A 45 12.02 -21.50 8.07
CA GLN A 45 12.42 -22.32 6.93
C GLN A 45 11.22 -23.06 6.37
N ILE A 46 11.05 -22.97 5.05
CA ILE A 46 9.98 -23.62 4.29
C ILE A 46 10.61 -24.49 3.22
N ASN A 47 10.08 -25.70 3.04
CA ASN A 47 10.43 -26.55 1.92
C ASN A 47 9.29 -26.50 0.89
N LEU A 48 9.59 -26.04 -0.32
CA LEU A 48 8.62 -25.96 -1.40
C LEU A 48 8.41 -27.31 -2.09
N THR A 49 7.18 -27.54 -2.54
CA THR A 49 6.83 -28.72 -3.34
C THR A 49 7.06 -28.42 -4.84
N PRO A 50 7.94 -29.16 -5.55
CA PRO A 50 8.16 -28.97 -6.99
C PRO A 50 6.92 -29.34 -7.82
N ARG A 51 6.72 -28.66 -8.96
CA ARG A 51 5.68 -29.04 -9.94
C ARG A 51 6.15 -30.20 -10.83
N ALA A 52 5.21 -31.00 -11.32
CA ALA A 52 5.50 -32.09 -12.26
C ALA A 52 6.13 -31.54 -13.55
N GLY A 53 7.32 -32.04 -13.91
CA GLY A 53 8.07 -31.60 -15.09
C GLY A 53 9.19 -30.58 -14.83
N ALA A 54 9.35 -30.08 -13.59
CA ALA A 54 10.52 -29.30 -13.22
C ALA A 54 11.78 -30.19 -13.31
N THR A 55 12.62 -29.97 -14.31
CA THR A 55 13.87 -30.73 -14.48
C THR A 55 15.03 -30.05 -13.75
N SER A 56 15.99 -30.83 -13.27
CA SER A 56 17.22 -30.34 -12.63
C SER A 56 18.16 -29.54 -13.55
N LYS A 57 17.73 -29.19 -14.77
CA LYS A 57 18.51 -28.40 -15.73
C LYS A 57 18.26 -26.90 -15.63
N ASP A 58 17.21 -26.47 -14.91
CA ASP A 58 16.88 -25.06 -14.62
C ASP A 58 17.26 -24.68 -13.18
N VAL A 59 18.41 -25.19 -12.72
CA VAL A 59 18.92 -24.97 -11.36
C VAL A 59 19.62 -23.62 -11.30
N LEU A 60 18.97 -22.68 -10.62
CA LEU A 60 19.64 -21.47 -10.16
C LEU A 60 20.45 -21.84 -8.91
N PRO A 61 21.73 -21.43 -8.80
CA PRO A 61 22.51 -21.67 -7.59
C PRO A 61 21.82 -21.04 -6.37
N ALA A 62 22.12 -21.52 -5.17
CA ALA A 62 21.56 -20.98 -3.94
C ALA A 62 21.74 -19.44 -3.87
N GLN A 63 20.62 -18.73 -4.02
CA GLN A 63 20.60 -17.27 -3.98
C GLN A 63 20.40 -16.82 -2.54
N LYS A 64 21.28 -15.95 -2.05
CA LYS A 64 21.08 -15.22 -0.80
C LYS A 64 20.59 -13.83 -1.15
N GLY A 65 19.47 -13.43 -0.54
CA GLY A 65 18.98 -12.07 -0.52
C GLY A 65 18.46 -11.77 0.88
N SER A 66 18.55 -10.52 1.32
CA SER A 66 17.62 -10.04 2.33
C SER A 66 16.28 -9.81 1.66
N ASN A 67 15.17 -9.87 2.40
CA ASN A 67 14.01 -9.10 1.97
C ASN A 67 14.40 -7.64 2.23
N PRO A 68 14.71 -6.83 1.20
CA PRO A 68 15.13 -5.45 1.40
C PRO A 68 14.01 -4.61 2.04
N PHE A 69 12.80 -5.14 2.16
CA PHE A 69 11.61 -4.45 2.60
C PHE A 69 11.13 -4.81 3.99
N ILE A 70 11.91 -5.57 4.77
CA ILE A 70 11.61 -5.71 6.19
C ILE A 70 11.83 -4.34 6.85
N VAL A 71 10.74 -3.62 7.08
CA VAL A 71 10.73 -2.32 7.76
C VAL A 71 10.32 -2.55 9.21
N ASP A 72 11.24 -2.33 10.15
CA ASP A 72 10.85 -2.13 11.55
C ASP A 72 10.33 -0.69 11.68
N THR A 73 9.02 -0.55 11.82
CA THR A 73 8.32 0.73 11.91
C THR A 73 8.62 1.50 13.20
N ALA A 74 9.31 0.89 14.17
CA ALA A 74 9.79 1.53 15.38
C ALA A 74 11.31 1.79 15.36
N ASP A 75 12.02 1.37 14.30
CA ASP A 75 13.48 1.49 14.20
C ASP A 75 13.95 2.95 14.27
N TYR A 76 13.14 3.87 13.73
CA TYR A 76 13.46 5.28 13.79
C TYR A 76 13.57 5.81 15.22
N ARG A 77 12.88 5.22 16.21
CA ARG A 77 12.99 5.63 17.62
C ARG A 77 14.37 5.34 18.21
N ARG A 78 15.08 4.38 17.65
CA ARG A 78 16.43 3.97 18.08
C ARG A 78 17.51 4.73 17.31
N ASN A 79 17.26 5.05 16.03
CA ASN A 79 18.28 5.56 15.12
C ASN A 79 18.26 7.08 14.90
N PHE A 80 17.24 7.78 15.40
CA PHE A 80 17.16 9.25 15.31
C PHE A 80 17.19 9.94 16.68
N PRO A 81 17.61 11.22 16.74
CA PRO A 81 17.62 11.98 17.98
C PRO A 81 16.26 12.00 18.67
N LYS A 82 16.22 11.75 19.99
CA LYS A 82 14.98 11.75 20.78
C LYS A 82 14.17 13.04 20.65
N SER A 83 14.83 14.18 20.45
CA SER A 83 14.19 15.48 20.23
C SER A 83 13.45 15.54 18.88
N ALA A 84 14.03 15.00 17.80
CA ALA A 84 13.38 14.90 16.50
C ALA A 84 12.17 13.97 16.57
N VAL A 85 12.35 12.79 17.17
CA VAL A 85 11.27 11.80 17.40
C VAL A 85 10.11 12.42 18.17
N LYS A 86 10.41 13.18 19.24
CA LYS A 86 9.39 13.87 20.04
C LYS A 86 8.59 14.90 19.24
N GLU A 87 9.24 15.70 18.40
CA GLU A 87 8.52 16.66 17.55
C GLU A 87 7.69 15.94 16.47
N PHE A 88 8.23 14.87 15.87
CA PHE A 88 7.45 14.04 14.94
C PHE A 88 6.21 13.43 15.59
N GLU A 89 6.32 12.87 16.80
CA GLU A 89 5.18 12.29 17.51
C GLU A 89 4.11 13.34 17.87
N LYS A 90 4.52 14.59 18.13
CA LYS A 90 3.56 15.71 18.26
C LYS A 90 2.86 16.02 16.95
N GLY A 91 3.59 16.00 15.83
CA GLY A 91 3.00 16.19 14.49
C GLY A 91 1.94 15.14 14.19
N VAL A 92 2.26 13.86 14.43
CA VAL A 92 1.31 12.74 14.29
C VAL A 92 0.07 12.94 15.16
N GLN A 93 0.25 13.43 16.39
CA GLN A 93 -0.87 13.73 17.27
C GLN A 93 -1.73 14.89 16.75
N SER A 94 -1.11 15.95 16.22
CA SER A 94 -1.83 17.07 15.60
C SER A 94 -2.66 16.63 14.39
N ASP A 95 -2.17 15.70 13.56
CA ASP A 95 -2.96 15.13 12.45
C ASP A 95 -4.18 14.37 12.94
N ARG A 96 -4.02 13.55 13.99
CA ARG A 96 -5.14 12.82 14.61
C ARG A 96 -6.20 13.75 15.18
N GLU A 97 -5.80 14.94 15.62
CA GLU A 97 -6.69 15.98 16.12
C GLU A 97 -7.28 16.86 15.02
N GLY A 98 -6.93 16.63 13.74
CA GLY A 98 -7.40 17.44 12.62
C GLY A 98 -6.79 18.85 12.58
N LYS A 99 -5.54 19.01 13.08
CA LYS A 99 -4.81 20.28 13.13
C LYS A 99 -3.61 20.26 12.18
N PRO A 100 -3.83 20.29 10.85
CA PRO A 100 -2.76 20.09 9.86
C PRO A 100 -1.72 21.22 9.85
N ALA A 101 -2.07 22.43 10.30
CA ALA A 101 -1.08 23.51 10.42
C ALA A 101 -0.08 23.27 11.56
N ASP A 102 -0.55 22.73 12.69
CA ASP A 102 0.32 22.37 13.81
C ASP A 102 1.19 21.16 13.47
N ALA A 103 0.62 20.18 12.75
CA ALA A 103 1.32 19.00 12.29
C ALA A 103 2.55 19.34 11.42
N ILE A 104 2.33 20.12 10.36
CA ILE A 104 3.40 20.63 9.48
C ILE A 104 4.52 21.30 10.30
N ARG A 105 4.16 22.21 11.22
CA ARG A 105 5.15 22.91 12.05
C ARG A 105 5.98 21.95 12.91
N HIS A 106 5.34 20.89 13.44
CA HIS A 106 6.02 19.88 14.24
C HIS A 106 6.92 18.97 13.38
N TYR A 107 6.50 18.62 12.16
CA TYR A 107 7.33 17.89 11.21
C TYR A 107 8.53 18.72 10.76
N GLU A 108 8.35 20.00 10.42
CA GLU A 108 9.44 20.92 10.08
C GLU A 108 10.47 21.04 11.23
N LYS A 109 10.00 21.12 12.49
CA LYS A 109 10.90 21.11 13.66
C LYS A 109 11.65 19.79 13.80
N ALA A 110 11.01 18.65 13.55
CA ALA A 110 11.68 17.35 13.56
C ALA A 110 12.78 17.29 12.49
N LEU A 111 12.49 17.80 11.29
CA LEU A 111 13.43 17.86 10.16
C LEU A 111 14.55 18.89 10.37
N ALA A 112 14.30 19.99 11.08
CA ALA A 112 15.35 20.93 11.47
C ALA A 112 16.37 20.30 12.43
N VAL A 113 15.93 19.37 13.29
CA VAL A 113 16.80 18.61 14.19
C VAL A 113 17.49 17.45 13.46
N ALA A 114 16.75 16.74 12.60
CA ALA A 114 17.24 15.58 11.87
C ALA A 114 16.74 15.62 10.41
N PRO A 115 17.49 16.25 9.48
CA PRO A 115 17.10 16.36 8.07
C PRO A 115 16.99 15.02 7.32
N SER A 116 17.51 13.93 7.90
CA SER A 116 17.42 12.58 7.35
C SER A 116 16.25 11.78 7.92
N PHE A 117 15.36 12.40 8.71
CA PHE A 117 14.28 11.71 9.39
C PHE A 117 13.11 11.41 8.44
N TYR A 118 13.27 10.34 7.66
CA TYR A 118 12.37 9.94 6.58
C TYR A 118 10.87 9.82 6.96
N PRO A 119 10.45 9.38 8.17
CA PRO A 119 9.04 9.37 8.54
C PRO A 119 8.42 10.77 8.58
N ALA A 120 9.19 11.78 9.01
CA ALA A 120 8.72 13.16 9.05
C ALA A 120 8.56 13.74 7.64
N HIS A 121 9.45 13.40 6.70
CA HIS A 121 9.27 13.73 5.29
C HIS A 121 7.98 13.11 4.72
N ASN A 122 7.74 11.81 4.95
CA ASN A 122 6.54 11.15 4.44
C ASN A 122 5.24 11.77 5.01
N ASN A 123 5.18 12.06 6.31
CA ASN A 123 3.98 12.66 6.90
C ASN A 123 3.79 14.12 6.46
N LEU A 124 4.86 14.90 6.38
CA LEU A 124 4.82 16.27 5.87
C LEU A 124 4.33 16.31 4.41
N GLY A 125 4.78 15.37 3.58
CA GLY A 125 4.29 15.22 2.21
C GLY A 125 2.79 14.92 2.15
N SER A 126 2.29 14.12 3.10
CA SER A 126 0.86 13.77 3.20
C SER A 126 0.01 15.00 3.56
N ASP A 127 0.51 15.86 4.43
CA ASP A 127 -0.16 17.12 4.78
C ASP A 127 -0.20 18.10 3.60
N TYR A 128 0.89 18.23 2.84
CA TYR A 128 0.90 19.04 1.61
C TYR A 128 -0.07 18.48 0.56
N LEU A 129 -0.10 17.15 0.39
CA LEU A 129 -1.05 16.49 -0.50
C LEU A 129 -2.51 16.76 -0.10
N SER A 130 -2.82 16.73 1.20
CA SER A 130 -4.17 17.05 1.70
C SER A 130 -4.62 18.47 1.33
N LYS A 131 -3.66 19.40 1.18
CA LYS A 131 -3.87 20.79 0.75
C LYS A 131 -3.79 20.97 -0.77
N SER A 132 -3.65 19.88 -1.53
CA SER A 132 -3.42 19.89 -2.98
C SER A 132 -2.14 20.63 -3.39
N ASP A 133 -1.18 20.80 -2.48
CA ASP A 133 0.16 21.29 -2.81
C ASP A 133 1.01 20.11 -3.32
N PHE A 134 0.78 19.75 -4.57
CA PHE A 134 1.37 18.57 -5.19
C PHE A 134 2.88 18.67 -5.35
N GLU A 135 3.42 19.87 -5.57
CA GLU A 135 4.86 20.10 -5.74
C GLU A 135 5.59 19.84 -4.42
N SER A 136 5.15 20.46 -3.33
CA SER A 136 5.73 20.24 -2.00
C SER A 136 5.54 18.78 -1.58
N ALA A 137 4.37 18.18 -1.82
CA ALA A 137 4.12 16.78 -1.50
C ALA A 137 5.10 15.85 -2.22
N GLN A 138 5.27 16.02 -3.54
CA GLN A 138 6.20 15.22 -4.34
C GLN A 138 7.62 15.31 -3.79
N ALA A 139 8.12 16.53 -3.54
CA ALA A 139 9.48 16.73 -3.03
C ALA A 139 9.72 16.02 -1.69
N GLN A 140 8.74 16.05 -0.79
CA GLN A 140 8.85 15.37 0.50
C GLN A 140 8.83 13.84 0.36
N PHE A 141 7.95 13.27 -0.48
CA PHE A 141 7.93 11.82 -0.70
C PHE A 141 9.20 11.31 -1.39
N GLU A 142 9.71 12.03 -2.40
CA GLU A 142 10.99 11.71 -3.05
C GLU A 142 12.14 11.72 -2.05
N GLN A 143 12.17 12.69 -1.14
CA GLN A 143 13.18 12.74 -0.08
C GLN A 143 13.04 11.59 0.92
N ALA A 144 11.81 11.21 1.30
CA ALA A 144 11.56 10.05 2.15
C ALA A 144 12.07 8.75 1.49
N ILE A 145 11.77 8.53 0.20
CA ILE A 145 12.23 7.36 -0.57
C ILE A 145 13.76 7.35 -0.71
N LYS A 146 14.37 8.51 -0.96
CA LYS A 146 15.84 8.64 -1.05
C LYS A 146 16.53 8.24 0.25
N LEU A 147 15.95 8.61 1.39
CA LEU A 147 16.46 8.31 2.72
C LEU A 147 16.17 6.88 3.17
N ASN A 148 15.01 6.34 2.79
CA ASN A 148 14.60 4.97 3.06
C ASN A 148 13.87 4.38 1.85
N GLN A 149 14.62 3.68 1.01
CA GLN A 149 14.08 3.04 -0.19
C GLN A 149 13.10 1.93 0.12
N SER A 150 13.01 1.46 1.37
CA SER A 150 12.11 0.38 1.79
C SER A 150 10.75 0.89 2.27
N ASP A 151 10.56 2.22 2.34
CA ASP A 151 9.30 2.84 2.76
C ASP A 151 8.21 2.65 1.70
N ALA A 152 7.39 1.61 1.89
CA ALA A 152 6.27 1.30 1.01
C ALA A 152 5.27 2.45 0.93
N GLN A 153 5.02 3.14 2.05
CA GLN A 153 4.01 4.19 2.11
C GLN A 153 4.47 5.43 1.36
N ALA A 154 5.75 5.80 1.45
CA ALA A 154 6.29 6.91 0.67
C ALA A 154 6.15 6.67 -0.84
N HIS A 155 6.41 5.45 -1.32
CA HIS A 155 6.17 5.06 -2.71
C HIS A 155 4.69 5.18 -3.12
N LEU A 156 3.78 4.63 -2.30
CA LEU A 156 2.33 4.71 -2.60
C LEU A 156 1.80 6.16 -2.56
N ASN A 157 2.30 6.97 -1.64
CA ASN A 157 1.93 8.37 -1.54
C ASN A 157 2.45 9.20 -2.72
N LEU A 158 3.70 8.96 -3.15
CA LEU A 158 4.23 9.55 -4.38
C LEU A 158 3.39 9.13 -5.59
N ALA A 159 3.04 7.85 -5.71
CA ALA A 159 2.16 7.38 -6.77
C ALA A 159 0.79 8.08 -6.77
N ASN A 160 0.23 8.38 -5.60
CA ASN A 160 -1.01 9.14 -5.50
C ASN A 160 -0.84 10.57 -6.04
N VAL A 161 0.24 11.28 -5.70
CA VAL A 161 0.56 12.60 -6.27
C VAL A 161 0.67 12.51 -7.81
N LEU A 162 1.37 11.49 -8.31
CA LEU A 162 1.57 11.25 -9.74
C LEU A 162 0.24 10.95 -10.46
N LEU A 163 -0.65 10.19 -9.83
CA LEU A 163 -2.01 9.95 -10.33
C LEU A 163 -2.81 11.25 -10.43
N GLN A 164 -2.80 12.09 -9.38
CA GLN A 164 -3.51 13.38 -9.38
C GLN A 164 -2.94 14.37 -10.41
N THR A 165 -1.64 14.29 -10.69
CA THR A 165 -0.94 15.10 -11.70
C THR A 165 -0.89 14.45 -13.08
N LYS A 166 -1.61 13.34 -13.29
CA LYS A 166 -1.77 12.61 -14.56
C LYS A 166 -0.48 12.02 -15.14
N ARG A 167 0.54 11.80 -14.31
CA ARG A 167 1.79 11.11 -14.68
C ARG A 167 1.65 9.61 -14.45
N TYR A 168 0.84 8.96 -15.28
CA TYR A 168 0.37 7.59 -15.03
C TYR A 168 1.48 6.54 -15.06
N ASP A 169 2.44 6.62 -16.00
CA ASP A 169 3.52 5.63 -16.07
C ASP A 169 4.42 5.65 -14.82
N ASP A 170 4.79 6.86 -14.38
CA ASP A 170 5.55 7.04 -13.14
C ASP A 170 4.73 6.61 -11.91
N ALA A 171 3.41 6.80 -11.94
CA ALA A 171 2.51 6.36 -10.89
C ALA A 171 2.48 4.83 -10.80
N VAL A 172 2.35 4.12 -11.94
CA VAL A 172 2.41 2.64 -11.97
C VAL A 172 3.70 2.15 -11.35
N HIS A 173 4.85 2.69 -11.78
CA HIS A 173 6.15 2.31 -11.25
C HIS A 173 6.22 2.45 -9.72
N ASN A 174 5.75 3.58 -9.18
CA ASN A 174 5.77 3.81 -7.74
C ASN A 174 4.74 2.94 -6.98
N VAL A 175 3.57 2.65 -7.56
CA VAL A 175 2.64 1.68 -6.95
C VAL A 175 3.24 0.28 -6.92
N GLU A 176 3.87 -0.15 -8.01
CA GLU A 176 4.54 -1.45 -8.08
C GLU A 176 5.66 -1.54 -7.03
N GLU A 177 6.47 -0.51 -6.87
CA GLU A 177 7.48 -0.46 -5.82
C GLU A 177 6.85 -0.53 -4.42
N GLY A 178 5.79 0.23 -4.16
CA GLY A 178 5.05 0.16 -2.89
C GLY A 178 4.47 -1.23 -2.61
N LEU A 179 3.84 -1.86 -3.60
CA LEU A 179 3.26 -3.20 -3.49
C LEU A 179 4.32 -4.31 -3.41
N ARG A 180 5.50 -4.12 -4.02
CA ARG A 180 6.64 -5.03 -3.88
C ARG A 180 7.11 -5.11 -2.43
N ARG A 181 7.01 -3.99 -1.69
CA ARG A 181 7.33 -3.87 -0.26
C ARG A 181 6.18 -4.32 0.65
N GLN A 182 4.96 -3.93 0.32
CA GLN A 182 3.74 -4.25 1.06
C GLN A 182 2.68 -4.85 0.12
N PRO A 183 2.77 -6.17 -0.18
CA PRO A 183 1.88 -6.82 -1.15
C PRO A 183 0.39 -6.77 -0.79
N ASN A 184 0.09 -6.74 0.52
CA ASN A 184 -1.26 -6.70 1.07
C ASN A 184 -1.69 -5.26 1.42
N SER A 185 -1.33 -4.27 0.59
CA SER A 185 -1.78 -2.89 0.75
C SER A 185 -3.07 -2.65 -0.02
N ALA A 186 -4.20 -2.54 0.69
CA ALA A 186 -5.49 -2.17 0.07
C ALA A 186 -5.40 -0.81 -0.65
N PHE A 187 -4.70 0.16 -0.04
CA PHE A 187 -4.45 1.46 -0.66
C PHE A 187 -3.62 1.35 -1.95
N GLY A 188 -2.57 0.52 -1.96
CA GLY A 188 -1.78 0.30 -3.17
C GLY A 188 -2.59 -0.36 -4.29
N LYS A 189 -3.44 -1.34 -3.95
CA LYS A 189 -4.37 -1.96 -4.91
C LYS A 189 -5.41 -0.97 -5.44
N PHE A 190 -5.97 -0.14 -4.57
CA PHE A 190 -6.85 0.95 -4.96
C PHE A 190 -6.18 1.91 -5.96
N LEU A 191 -4.97 2.40 -5.66
CA LEU A 191 -4.23 3.29 -6.56
C LEU A 191 -3.96 2.64 -7.92
N LEU A 192 -3.48 1.39 -7.93
CA LEU A 192 -3.23 0.67 -9.18
C LEU A 192 -4.51 0.50 -10.02
N GLY A 193 -5.61 0.14 -9.36
CA GLY A 193 -6.92 0.04 -10.00
C GLY A 193 -7.39 1.36 -10.61
N SER A 194 -7.29 2.47 -9.87
CA SER A 194 -7.60 3.81 -10.37
C SER A 194 -6.68 4.22 -11.53
N ILE A 195 -5.39 3.87 -11.50
CA ILE A 195 -4.48 4.17 -12.61
C ILE A 195 -4.87 3.37 -13.86
N TYR A 196 -5.17 2.07 -13.71
CA TYR A 196 -5.65 1.25 -14.82
C TYR A 196 -6.95 1.76 -15.44
N GLU A 197 -7.88 2.25 -14.61
CA GLU A 197 -9.10 2.90 -15.07
C GLU A 197 -8.80 4.13 -15.93
N ARG A 198 -7.89 5.02 -15.47
CA ARG A 198 -7.44 6.19 -16.26
C ARG A 198 -6.71 5.81 -17.57
N LEU A 199 -6.08 4.64 -17.62
CA LEU A 199 -5.42 4.09 -18.80
C LEU A 199 -6.38 3.29 -19.71
N GLY A 200 -7.65 3.15 -19.36
CA GLY A 200 -8.65 2.38 -20.11
C GLY A 200 -8.45 0.86 -20.03
N LYS A 201 -7.68 0.37 -19.06
CA LYS A 201 -7.49 -1.07 -18.76
C LYS A 201 -8.59 -1.55 -17.80
N TRP A 202 -9.83 -1.56 -18.29
CA TRP A 202 -11.04 -1.72 -17.47
C TRP A 202 -11.08 -3.04 -16.70
N ALA A 203 -10.73 -4.16 -17.35
CA ALA A 203 -10.75 -5.48 -16.73
C ALA A 203 -9.71 -5.59 -15.59
N GLU A 204 -8.50 -5.07 -15.81
CA GLU A 204 -7.44 -5.02 -14.80
C GLU A 204 -7.80 -4.08 -13.66
N ALA A 205 -8.43 -2.93 -13.96
CA ALA A 205 -8.91 -2.00 -12.96
C ALA A 205 -9.96 -2.64 -12.05
N GLU A 206 -11.01 -3.24 -12.61
CA GLU A 206 -12.06 -3.92 -11.86
C GLU A 206 -11.48 -5.01 -10.95
N LYS A 207 -10.66 -5.91 -11.50
CA LYS A 207 -10.02 -6.97 -10.73
C LYS A 207 -9.21 -6.40 -9.56
N THR A 208 -8.37 -5.39 -9.82
CA THR A 208 -7.46 -4.83 -8.81
C THR A 208 -8.22 -4.06 -7.73
N LEU A 209 -9.31 -3.36 -8.08
CA LEU A 209 -10.20 -2.70 -7.12
C LEU A 209 -10.94 -3.73 -6.24
N ARG A 210 -11.37 -4.86 -6.80
CA ARG A 210 -11.96 -5.96 -6.01
C ARG A 210 -10.95 -6.56 -5.03
N GLU A 211 -9.70 -6.78 -5.45
CA GLU A 211 -8.61 -7.21 -4.55
C GLU A 211 -8.40 -6.20 -3.39
N ALA A 212 -8.57 -4.89 -3.63
CA ALA A 212 -8.50 -3.89 -2.57
C ALA A 212 -9.60 -4.09 -1.51
N LEU A 213 -10.84 -4.39 -1.95
CA LEU A 213 -11.97 -4.67 -1.04
C LEU A 213 -11.86 -6.02 -0.32
N GLU A 214 -11.19 -7.01 -0.92
CA GLU A 214 -10.86 -8.26 -0.24
C GLU A 214 -9.89 -8.04 0.93
N ILE A 215 -8.95 -7.10 0.78
CA ILE A 215 -8.00 -6.73 1.84
C ILE A 215 -8.65 -5.82 2.88
N ASP A 216 -9.36 -4.78 2.44
CA ASP A 216 -10.07 -3.85 3.31
C ASP A 216 -11.46 -3.53 2.74
N SER A 217 -12.46 -4.24 3.25
CA SER A 217 -13.85 -4.07 2.84
C SER A 217 -14.45 -2.74 3.29
N SER A 218 -13.77 -1.95 4.13
CA SER A 218 -14.27 -0.66 4.65
C SER A 218 -13.95 0.53 3.74
N MET A 219 -13.24 0.31 2.63
CA MET A 219 -12.86 1.36 1.70
C MET A 219 -14.02 1.83 0.83
N SER A 220 -14.86 2.72 1.37
CA SER A 220 -16.02 3.29 0.68
C SER A 220 -15.68 3.90 -0.70
N LYS A 221 -14.50 4.50 -0.83
CA LYS A 221 -13.98 5.07 -2.09
C LYS A 221 -13.81 4.03 -3.20
N VAL A 222 -13.46 2.78 -2.88
CA VAL A 222 -13.28 1.72 -3.89
C VAL A 222 -14.61 1.35 -4.54
N HIS A 223 -15.69 1.28 -3.76
CA HIS A 223 -17.04 1.07 -4.32
C HIS A 223 -17.43 2.17 -5.31
N LEU A 224 -17.15 3.43 -4.97
CA LEU A 224 -17.46 4.55 -5.86
C LEU A 224 -16.61 4.52 -7.14
N GLU A 225 -15.35 4.08 -7.05
CA GLU A 225 -14.50 3.93 -8.22
C GLU A 225 -14.99 2.78 -9.13
N LEU A 226 -15.43 1.66 -8.55
CA LEU A 226 -16.09 0.59 -9.29
C LEU A 226 -17.38 1.06 -9.99
N VAL A 227 -18.19 1.89 -9.32
CA VAL A 227 -19.37 2.51 -9.94
C VAL A 227 -18.96 3.38 -11.13
N ASN A 228 -17.94 4.23 -10.99
CA ASN A 228 -17.45 5.07 -12.08
C ASN A 228 -16.97 4.23 -13.28
N LEU A 229 -16.23 3.16 -13.00
CA LEU A 229 -15.75 2.20 -14.00
C LEU A 229 -16.92 1.55 -14.75
N TYR A 230 -17.92 1.03 -14.04
CA TYR A 230 -19.08 0.40 -14.67
C TYR A 230 -19.92 1.38 -15.49
N LEU A 231 -20.04 2.63 -15.04
CA LEU A 231 -20.71 3.67 -15.83
C LEU A 231 -19.95 4.00 -17.11
N ALA A 232 -18.61 4.05 -17.06
CA ALA A 232 -17.77 4.29 -18.24
C ALA A 232 -17.90 3.14 -19.27
N GLU A 233 -18.03 1.90 -18.80
CA GLU A 233 -18.26 0.71 -19.63
C GLU A 233 -19.74 0.50 -20.04
N GLN A 234 -20.66 1.38 -19.63
CA GLN A 234 -22.11 1.24 -19.84
C GLN A 234 -22.73 -0.02 -19.17
N LYS A 235 -22.02 -0.63 -18.23
CA LYS A 235 -22.44 -1.77 -17.38
C LYS A 235 -23.42 -1.30 -16.30
N THR A 236 -24.62 -0.90 -16.72
CA THR A 236 -25.60 -0.20 -15.88
C THR A 236 -26.11 -1.06 -14.72
N ASN A 237 -26.23 -2.38 -14.89
CA ASN A 237 -26.74 -3.26 -13.84
C ASN A 237 -25.72 -3.45 -12.72
N GLU A 238 -24.45 -3.58 -13.08
CA GLU A 238 -23.30 -3.68 -12.19
C GLU A 238 -23.13 -2.37 -11.41
N ALA A 239 -23.23 -1.22 -12.08
CA ALA A 239 -23.21 0.09 -11.42
C ALA A 239 -24.34 0.23 -10.38
N LYS A 240 -25.57 -0.22 -10.71
CA LYS A 240 -26.69 -0.23 -9.76
C LYS A 240 -26.43 -1.14 -8.56
N ALA A 241 -25.97 -2.36 -8.81
CA ALA A 241 -25.68 -3.34 -7.76
C ALA A 241 -24.61 -2.80 -6.79
N GLU A 242 -23.55 -2.19 -7.34
CA GLU A 242 -22.47 -1.63 -6.55
C GLU A 242 -22.92 -0.39 -5.74
N LEU A 243 -23.76 0.48 -6.31
CA LEU A 243 -24.38 1.60 -5.57
C LEU A 243 -25.25 1.12 -4.41
N ILE A 244 -26.02 0.05 -4.60
CA ILE A 244 -26.83 -0.56 -3.53
C ILE A 244 -25.92 -1.11 -2.42
N ALA A 245 -24.84 -1.80 -2.78
CA ALA A 245 -23.87 -2.32 -1.83
C ALA A 245 -23.22 -1.18 -1.02
N PHE A 246 -22.74 -0.13 -1.69
CA PHE A 246 -22.18 1.07 -1.07
C PHE A 246 -23.16 1.71 -0.07
N LEU A 247 -24.41 1.97 -0.49
CA LEU A 247 -25.41 2.62 0.36
C LEU A 247 -25.83 1.77 1.56
N LYS A 248 -25.80 0.44 1.42
CA LYS A 248 -26.06 -0.50 2.52
C LYS A 248 -24.93 -0.48 3.55
N GLN A 249 -23.68 -0.47 3.08
CA GLN A 249 -22.52 -0.59 3.94
C GLN A 249 -22.08 0.75 4.55
N PHE A 250 -22.24 1.85 3.82
CA PHE A 250 -21.78 3.18 4.22
C PHE A 250 -22.92 4.22 4.23
N PRO A 251 -24.03 3.98 4.95
CA PRO A 251 -25.22 4.85 4.88
C PRO A 251 -24.98 6.30 5.33
N ALA A 252 -23.92 6.54 6.12
CA ALA A 252 -23.50 7.83 6.63
C ALA A 252 -22.31 8.46 5.87
N ASP A 253 -21.81 7.82 4.81
CA ASP A 253 -20.74 8.40 3.99
C ASP A 253 -21.19 9.74 3.38
N PRO A 254 -20.35 10.79 3.36
CA PRO A 254 -20.69 12.09 2.77
C PRO A 254 -21.19 12.03 1.32
N LEU A 255 -20.81 11.00 0.56
CA LEU A 255 -21.22 10.80 -0.82
C LEU A 255 -22.49 9.96 -0.97
N SER A 256 -23.07 9.44 0.13
CA SER A 256 -24.34 8.70 0.12
C SER A 256 -25.51 9.45 -0.52
N PRO A 257 -25.76 10.74 -0.26
CA PRO A 257 -26.84 11.47 -0.92
C PRO A 257 -26.69 11.48 -2.44
N ARG A 258 -25.46 11.70 -2.94
CA ARG A 258 -25.16 11.69 -4.37
C ARG A 258 -25.29 10.29 -4.97
N ALA A 259 -24.83 9.25 -4.27
CA ALA A 259 -24.98 7.87 -4.70
C ALA A 259 -26.47 7.47 -4.85
N ARG A 260 -27.35 7.89 -3.94
CA ARG A 260 -28.82 7.69 -4.07
C ARG A 260 -29.38 8.37 -5.31
N GLU A 261 -28.95 9.60 -5.58
CA GLU A 261 -29.40 10.34 -6.75
C GLU A 261 -29.02 9.63 -8.05
N VAL A 262 -27.76 9.17 -8.17
CA VAL A 262 -27.29 8.41 -9.33
C VAL A 262 -28.09 7.11 -9.48
N LEU A 263 -28.29 6.36 -8.40
CA LEU A 263 -29.07 5.12 -8.43
C LEU A 263 -30.49 5.35 -8.94
N ASN A 264 -31.18 6.39 -8.46
CA ASN A 264 -32.53 6.74 -8.91
C ASN A 264 -32.56 7.10 -10.40
N ARG A 265 -31.57 7.84 -10.90
CA ARG A 265 -31.49 8.15 -12.35
C ARG A 265 -31.33 6.89 -13.19
N LEU A 266 -30.44 5.99 -12.79
CA LEU A 266 -30.20 4.73 -13.51
C LEU A 266 -31.44 3.81 -13.49
N GLN A 267 -32.23 3.83 -12.41
CA GLN A 267 -33.47 3.04 -12.31
C GLN A 267 -34.57 3.55 -13.24
N ASN A 268 -34.59 4.85 -13.52
CA ASN A 268 -35.61 5.50 -14.34
C ASN A 268 -35.20 5.72 -15.80
N ALA A 269 -33.97 5.37 -16.17
CA ALA A 269 -33.52 5.38 -17.56
C ALA A 269 -34.27 4.28 -18.34
N LYS A 270 -35.01 4.67 -19.39
CA LYS A 270 -35.76 3.79 -20.29
C LYS A 270 -34.86 3.15 -21.32
#